data_AF-A0A8T4WEV1-F1
#
_entry.id   AF-A0A8T4WEV1-F1
#
_cell.length_a   1.000
_cell.length_b   1.000
_cell.length_c   1.000
_cell.angle_alpha   90.00
_cell.angle_beta   90.00
_cell.angle_gamma   90.00
#
_symmetry.space_group_name_H-M   'P 1'
#
loop_
_entity.id
_entity.type
_entity.pdbx_description
1 polymer ?
#
loop_
_entity_poly.entity_id
_entity_poly.type
_entity_poly.pdbx_seq_one_letter_code
_entity_poly.pdbx_strand_id
1 'polypeptide(L)'
;MVEKGCEDCDYFVKHDSYDFIGLCLTEDKLITKKEVCPGQKDIDREKLKEILREKGWIYCLTCNEPIFSLEELEKHKKGRLVEKRFSDDVAAEDSPAAD
;
A
#
# COMPACT_ATOMS: atom_id res chain seq x y z
N MET A 1 -18.18 20.34 -4.66
CA MET A 1 -17.02 19.85 -3.88
C MET A 1 -16.74 18.45 -4.42
N VAL A 2 -15.60 18.21 -5.06
CA VAL A 2 -15.29 16.86 -5.54
C VAL A 2 -14.91 16.05 -4.32
N GLU A 3 -15.83 15.19 -3.90
CA GLU A 3 -15.61 14.19 -2.85
C GLU A 3 -14.58 13.21 -3.41
N LYS A 4 -13.29 13.50 -3.22
CA LYS A 4 -12.23 12.55 -3.58
C LYS A 4 -12.32 11.38 -2.61
N GLY A 5 -12.84 10.26 -3.11
CA GLY A 5 -12.85 9.00 -2.37
C GLY A 5 -11.44 8.46 -2.19
N CYS A 6 -11.29 7.51 -1.27
CA CYS A 6 -10.02 6.80 -1.05
C CYS A 6 -9.48 6.09 -2.30
N GLU A 7 -10.28 5.88 -3.35
CA GLU A 7 -9.79 5.37 -4.64
C GLU A 7 -8.63 6.19 -5.24
N ASP A 8 -8.60 7.50 -4.99
CA ASP A 8 -7.58 8.44 -5.47
C ASP A 8 -6.43 8.63 -4.46
N CYS A 9 -6.48 7.95 -3.31
CA CYS A 9 -5.47 8.05 -2.26
C CYS A 9 -4.27 7.14 -2.55
N ASP A 10 -3.04 7.64 -2.35
CA ASP A 10 -1.82 6.84 -2.54
C ASP A 10 -1.68 5.73 -1.49
N TYR A 11 -2.25 5.96 -0.29
CA TYR A 11 -2.28 4.98 0.80
C TYR A 11 -3.40 3.94 0.65
N PHE A 12 -4.24 4.01 -0.39
CA PHE A 12 -5.29 3.02 -0.62
C PHE A 12 -4.78 1.90 -1.51
N VAL A 13 -4.66 0.71 -0.93
CA VAL A 13 -4.29 -0.50 -1.66
C VAL A 13 -5.55 -1.29 -1.94
N LYS A 14 -5.95 -1.30 -3.21
CA LYS A 14 -7.12 -2.05 -3.66
C LYS A 14 -6.94 -3.55 -3.42
N HIS A 15 -8.01 -4.23 -2.98
CA HIS A 15 -8.00 -5.69 -2.89
C HIS A 15 -7.96 -6.32 -4.27
N ASP A 16 -7.16 -7.39 -4.43
CA ASP A 16 -6.96 -8.10 -5.69
C ASP A 16 -8.28 -8.69 -6.24
N SER A 17 -9.02 -9.40 -5.38
CA SER A 17 -10.33 -10.00 -5.72
C SER A 17 -11.55 -9.06 -5.64
N TYR A 18 -11.55 -8.04 -4.79
CA TYR A 18 -12.74 -7.23 -4.48
C TYR A 18 -12.54 -5.75 -4.81
N ASP A 19 -13.18 -5.27 -5.87
CA ASP A 19 -13.00 -3.89 -6.37
C ASP A 19 -13.52 -2.79 -5.43
N PHE A 20 -14.44 -3.12 -4.51
CA PHE A 20 -15.08 -2.14 -3.64
C PHE A 20 -14.38 -1.93 -2.29
N ILE A 21 -13.44 -2.80 -1.92
CA ILE A 21 -12.66 -2.70 -0.67
C ILE A 21 -11.17 -2.56 -0.97
N GLY A 22 -10.47 -1.94 -0.02
CA GLY A 22 -9.02 -1.93 -0.01
C GLY A 22 -8.50 -1.66 1.40
N LEU A 23 -7.19 -1.67 1.54
CA LEU A 23 -6.52 -1.38 2.80
C LEU A 23 -6.04 0.07 2.81
N CYS A 24 -6.36 0.78 3.89
CA CYS A 24 -5.75 2.07 4.22
C CYS A 24 -4.44 1.80 4.97
N LEU A 25 -3.29 2.07 4.35
CA LEU A 25 -1.99 1.88 4.99
C LEU A 25 -1.75 2.81 6.19
N THR A 26 -2.42 3.95 6.25
CA THR A 26 -2.28 4.90 7.36
C THR A 26 -2.91 4.38 8.65
N GLU A 27 -4.05 3.70 8.54
CA GLU A 27 -4.77 3.15 9.70
C GLU A 27 -4.63 1.63 9.84
N ASP A 28 -3.97 0.97 8.88
CA ASP A 28 -3.93 -0.49 8.71
C ASP A 28 -5.34 -1.12 8.81
N LYS A 29 -6.34 -0.46 8.20
CA LYS A 29 -7.75 -0.87 8.24
C LYS A 29 -8.31 -1.08 6.85
N LEU A 30 -9.22 -2.04 6.76
CA LEU A 30 -10.07 -2.24 5.60
C LEU A 30 -11.05 -1.07 5.47
N ILE A 31 -11.00 -0.40 4.33
CA ILE A 31 -11.88 0.73 4.00
C ILE A 31 -12.50 0.51 2.61
N THR A 32 -13.62 1.20 2.36
CA THR A 32 -14.27 1.15 1.05
C THR A 32 -13.76 2.23 0.12
N LYS A 33 -13.78 1.99 -1.20
CA LYS A 33 -13.30 2.98 -2.19
C LYS A 33 -14.06 4.32 -2.17
N LYS A 34 -15.33 4.28 -1.72
CA LYS A 34 -16.22 5.44 -1.58
C LYS A 34 -16.11 6.14 -0.22
N GLU A 35 -15.32 5.59 0.69
CA GLU A 35 -15.12 6.22 1.99
C GLU A 35 -14.39 7.54 1.79
N VAL A 36 -14.95 8.61 2.36
CA VAL A 36 -14.39 9.95 2.25
C VAL A 36 -13.53 10.17 3.47
N CYS A 37 -12.20 10.08 3.29
CA CYS A 37 -11.25 10.34 4.35
C CYS A 37 -10.86 11.83 4.35
N PRO A 38 -11.12 12.60 5.42
CA PRO A 38 -10.67 13.98 5.51
C PRO A 38 -9.13 14.10 5.57
N GLY A 39 -8.44 12.98 5.78
CA GLY A 39 -6.99 12.85 5.80
C GLY A 39 -6.39 12.27 4.53
N GLN A 40 -7.05 12.40 3.36
CA GLN A 40 -6.42 12.04 2.08
C GLN A 40 -5.09 12.81 1.97
N LYS A 41 -3.99 12.08 2.09
CA LYS A 41 -2.63 12.61 2.01
C LYS A 41 -1.93 11.86 0.89
N ASP A 42 -1.14 12.59 0.11
CA ASP A 42 -0.10 11.95 -0.68
C ASP A 42 0.94 11.36 0.26
N ILE A 43 1.50 10.21 -0.12
CA ILE A 43 2.62 9.65 0.62
C ILE A 43 3.82 10.57 0.43
N ASP A 44 4.38 11.05 1.54
CA ASP A 44 5.54 11.91 1.44
C ASP A 44 6.73 11.07 0.98
N ARG A 45 7.52 11.59 0.06
CA ARG A 45 8.69 10.88 -0.46
C ARG A 45 9.72 10.64 0.62
N GLU A 46 9.86 11.55 1.58
CA GLU A 46 10.76 11.34 2.71
C GLU A 46 10.32 10.12 3.51
N LYS A 47 9.01 9.99 3.74
CA LYS A 47 8.43 8.84 4.42
C LYS A 47 8.65 7.53 3.65
N LEU A 48 8.52 7.53 2.32
CA LEU A 48 8.91 6.37 1.51
C LEU A 48 10.39 6.03 1.68
N LYS A 49 11.30 7.00 1.73
CA LYS A 49 12.71 6.71 1.96
C LYS A 49 12.97 6.11 3.35
N GLU A 50 12.25 6.58 4.36
CA GLU A 50 12.30 6.01 5.72
C GLU A 50 11.80 4.57 5.73
N ILE A 51 10.63 4.31 5.14
CA ILE A 51 10.07 2.96 5.01
C ILE A 51 11.03 2.02 4.27
N LEU A 52 11.64 2.48 3.17
CA LEU A 52 12.61 1.69 2.44
C LEU A 52 13.83 1.35 3.29
N ARG A 53 14.27 2.27 4.16
CA ARG A 53 15.38 2.03 5.09
C ARG A 53 15.01 1.09 6.23
N GLU A 54 13.79 1.18 6.75
CA GLU A 54 13.31 0.34 7.85
C GLU A 54 12.94 -1.07 7.39
N LYS A 55 12.19 -1.20 6.29
CA LYS A 55 11.72 -2.50 5.78
C LYS A 55 12.64 -3.12 4.74
N GLY A 56 13.50 -2.32 4.10
CA GLY A 56 14.38 -2.76 3.02
C GLY A 56 13.70 -2.82 1.63
N TRP A 57 12.39 -2.63 1.55
CA TRP A 57 11.64 -2.69 0.29
C TRP A 57 10.33 -1.90 0.34
N ILE A 58 9.86 -1.49 -0.84
CA ILE A 58 8.57 -0.84 -1.11
C ILE A 58 7.97 -1.51 -2.33
N TYR A 59 6.65 -1.52 -2.49
CA TYR A 59 6.01 -2.09 -3.66
C TYR A 59 5.46 -1.01 -4.58
N CYS A 60 5.72 -1.12 -5.88
CA CYS A 60 5.11 -0.27 -6.89
C CYS A 60 3.85 -0.95 -7.42
N LEU A 61 2.65 -0.45 -7.08
CA LEU A 61 1.39 -0.98 -7.60
C LEU A 61 1.22 -0.75 -9.10
N THR A 62 1.82 0.32 -9.64
CA THR A 62 1.75 0.64 -11.07
C THR A 62 2.56 -0.34 -11.91
N CYS A 63 3.72 -0.74 -11.41
CA CYS A 63 4.63 -1.65 -12.10
C CYS A 63 4.45 -3.11 -11.64
N ASN A 64 3.73 -3.33 -10.54
CA ASN A 64 3.54 -4.62 -9.88
C ASN A 64 4.86 -5.29 -9.48
N GLU A 65 5.83 -4.49 -9.06
CA GLU A 65 7.18 -4.93 -8.71
C GLU A 65 7.68 -4.29 -7.40
N PRO A 66 8.48 -5.03 -6.60
CA PRO A 66 9.12 -4.49 -5.42
C PRO A 66 10.37 -3.66 -5.76
N ILE A 67 10.50 -2.53 -5.09
CA ILE A 67 11.61 -1.58 -5.12
C ILE A 67 12.45 -1.78 -3.87
N PHE A 68 13.74 -2.06 -4.06
CA PHE A 68 14.68 -2.30 -2.96
C PHE A 68 15.69 -1.17 -2.76
N SER A 69 15.75 -0.21 -3.70
CA SER A 69 16.79 0.82 -3.74
C SER A 69 16.20 2.21 -3.95
N LEU A 70 16.87 3.22 -3.41
CA LEU A 70 16.48 4.62 -3.59
C LEU A 70 16.53 5.06 -5.07
N GLU A 71 17.49 4.55 -5.84
CA GLU A 71 17.60 4.82 -7.28
C GLU A 71 16.38 4.30 -8.04
N GLU A 72 15.90 3.10 -7.71
CA GLU A 72 14.68 2.53 -8.27
C GLU A 72 13.45 3.32 -7.81
N LEU A 73 13.39 3.73 -6.53
CA LEU A 73 12.34 4.62 -6.03
C LEU A 73 12.25 5.92 -6.85
N GLU A 74 13.39 6.47 -7.28
CA GLU A 74 13.41 7.66 -8.12
C GLU A 74 12.94 7.42 -9.55
N LYS A 75 13.18 6.23 -10.12
CA LYS A 75 12.65 5.84 -11.44
C LYS A 75 11.13 5.64 -11.39
N HIS A 76 10.61 5.15 -10.28
CA HIS A 76 9.18 4.87 -10.08
C HIS A 76 8.40 6.07 -9.49
N LYS A 77 8.95 7.30 -9.60
CA LYS A 77 8.36 8.56 -9.08
C LYS A 77 6.93 8.87 -9.50
N LYS A 78 6.43 8.24 -10.57
CA LYS A 78 5.07 8.40 -11.10
C LYS A 78 4.14 7.22 -10.78
N GLY A 79 4.68 6.14 -10.21
CA GLY A 79 3.89 4.98 -9.82
C GLY A 79 3.33 5.15 -8.41
N ARG A 80 2.26 4.41 -8.10
CA ARG A 80 1.74 4.27 -6.73
C ARG A 80 2.68 3.40 -5.91
N LEU A 81 3.29 3.97 -4.88
CA LEU A 81 4.32 3.33 -4.06
C LEU A 81 3.79 3.05 -2.67
N VAL A 82 3.74 1.77 -2.31
CA VAL A 82 3.08 1.32 -1.08
C VAL A 82 3.99 0.42 -0.27
N GLU A 83 3.91 0.54 1.05
CA GLU A 83 4.77 -0.22 1.97
C GLU A 83 4.28 -1.65 2.25
N LYS A 84 3.08 -1.99 1.77
CA LYS A 84 2.41 -3.26 2.00
C LYS A 84 1.50 -3.53 0.81
N ARG A 85 1.60 -4.71 0.21
CA ARG A 85 0.63 -5.17 -0.78
C ARG A 85 -0.56 -5.76 -0.03
N PHE A 86 -1.76 -5.40 -0.45
CA PHE A 86 -2.98 -6.07 0.00
C PHE A 86 -3.16 -7.33 -0.85
N SER A 87 -2.34 -8.33 -0.53
CA SER A 87 -2.41 -9.66 -1.10
C SER A 87 -3.01 -10.58 -0.06
N ASP A 88 -4.00 -11.37 -0.45
CA ASP A 88 -4.54 -12.49 0.34
C ASP A 88 -3.53 -13.65 0.43
N ASP A 89 -2.23 -13.32 0.48
CA ASP A 89 -1.20 -14.31 0.77
C ASP A 89 -1.28 -14.53 2.28
N VAL A 90 -2.19 -15.42 2.65
CA VAL A 90 -2.26 -16.05 3.95
C VAL A 90 -0.86 -16.58 4.21
N ALA A 91 -0.05 -15.80 4.93
CA ALA A 91 1.11 -16.34 5.61
C ALA A 91 0.54 -17.40 6.53
N ALA A 92 0.54 -18.64 6.05
CA ALA A 92 0.21 -19.80 6.82
C ALA A 92 1.12 -19.72 8.03
N GLU A 93 0.57 -19.29 9.16
CA GLU A 93 1.13 -19.56 10.47
C GLU A 93 1.07 -21.09 10.57
N ASP A 94 2.12 -21.74 10.05
CA ASP A 94 2.41 -23.14 10.26
C ASP A 94 2.61 -23.28 11.78
N SER A 95 1.50 -23.49 12.47
CA SER A 95 1.52 -23.97 13.84
C SER A 95 1.93 -25.43 13.75
N PRO A 96 3.11 -25.84 14.25
CA PRO A 96 3.39 -27.25 14.38
C PRO A 96 2.47 -27.79 15.48
N ALA A 97 1.30 -28.29 15.09
CA ALA A 97 0.55 -29.22 15.91
C ALA A 97 1.33 -30.55 15.87
N ALA A 98 2.30 -30.68 16.77
CA ALA A 98 2.90 -31.97 17.09
C ALA A 98 1.99 -32.67 18.12
N ASP A 99 1.35 -33.77 17.70
CA ASP A 99 0.85 -34.83 18.58
C ASP A 99 1.94 -35.91 18.74
#